data_AF-A0A9E1BHT7-F1
#
_entry.id   AF-A0A9E1BHT7-F1
#
_cell.length_a   1.000
_cell.length_b   1.000
_cell.length_c   1.000
_cell.angle_alpha   90.00
_cell.angle_beta   90.00
_cell.angle_gamma   90.00
#
_symmetry.space_group_name_H-M   'P 1'
#
loop_
_entity.id
_entity.type
_entity.pdbx_description
1 polymer ?
#
loop_
_entity_poly.entity_id
_entity_poly.type
_entity_poly.pdbx_seq_one_letter_code
_entity_poly.pdbx_strand_id
1 'polypeptide(L)'
;MRIPLSGWRIFHNMTSDPSRFLKGRAGENAATEFYLRNGYEIVARNWRWGRKGEIDIIAYNKETGTIAICEVKTRGPQPLVRPCESVNAAKQKKLRTLTEVYLLQNPSYLDVEVRFDVVEVILEYDGVSQLNFIENAF
;
A
#
# COMPACT_ATOMS: atom_id res chain seq x y z
N MET A 1 19.14 46.22 -18.46
CA MET A 1 18.14 46.64 -19.48
C MET A 1 17.57 45.37 -20.10
N ARG A 2 16.25 45.30 -20.26
CA ARG A 2 15.43 44.06 -20.42
C ARG A 2 15.79 43.18 -21.62
N ILE A 3 15.74 41.87 -21.42
CA ILE A 3 15.65 40.83 -22.46
C ILE A 3 14.20 40.29 -22.41
N PRO A 4 13.47 40.13 -23.54
CA PRO A 4 12.09 39.65 -23.51
C PRO A 4 12.01 38.12 -23.39
N LEU A 5 11.13 37.65 -22.51
CA LEU A 5 10.73 36.25 -22.41
C LEU A 5 9.68 35.96 -23.49
N SER A 6 9.99 35.09 -24.45
CA SER A 6 8.99 34.52 -25.35
C SER A 6 9.06 33.00 -25.34
N GLY A 7 7.94 32.39 -24.91
CA GLY A 7 7.38 31.21 -25.54
C GLY A 7 7.86 29.85 -25.02
N TRP A 8 7.33 29.42 -23.87
CA TRP A 8 7.14 27.99 -23.63
C TRP A 8 5.64 27.69 -23.50
N ARG A 9 5.18 26.95 -24.51
CA ARG A 9 3.82 26.50 -24.76
C ARG A 9 3.56 25.32 -23.81
N ILE A 10 2.65 25.48 -22.86
CA ILE A 10 2.33 24.46 -21.84
C ILE A 10 1.67 23.26 -22.53
N PHE A 11 2.40 22.16 -22.64
CA PHE A 11 1.79 20.84 -22.85
C PHE A 11 1.22 20.38 -21.49
N HIS A 12 -0.11 20.41 -21.35
CA HIS A 12 -0.80 19.70 -20.28
C HIS A 12 -0.66 18.20 -20.53
N ASN A 13 0.29 17.55 -19.86
CA ASN A 13 0.30 16.10 -19.77
C ASN A 13 0.24 15.71 -18.29
N MET A 14 -0.78 14.92 -17.95
CA MET A 14 -1.01 14.36 -16.63
C MET A 14 0.23 13.56 -16.18
N THR A 15 0.99 14.10 -15.24
CA THR A 15 1.96 13.34 -14.44
C THR A 15 1.48 13.41 -13.01
N SER A 16 1.28 12.24 -12.39
CA SER A 16 0.85 12.06 -10.99
C SER A 16 1.42 13.13 -10.06
N ASP A 17 0.55 13.78 -9.28
CA ASP A 17 0.94 14.77 -8.27
C ASP A 17 2.05 14.19 -7.36
N PRO A 18 3.26 14.78 -7.34
CA PRO A 18 4.36 14.34 -6.48
C PRO A 18 3.95 14.24 -5.01
N SER A 19 3.00 15.06 -4.56
CA SER A 19 2.46 15.03 -3.20
C SER A 19 1.76 13.70 -2.91
N ARG A 20 1.02 13.14 -3.87
CA ARG A 20 0.32 11.86 -3.71
C ARG A 20 1.28 10.68 -3.65
N PHE A 21 2.34 10.72 -4.45
CA PHE A 21 3.39 9.71 -4.43
C PHE A 21 4.15 9.70 -3.10
N LEU A 22 4.55 10.88 -2.61
CA LEU A 22 5.24 11.03 -1.32
C LEU A 22 4.36 10.57 -0.15
N LYS A 23 3.07 10.90 -0.18
CA LYS A 23 2.08 10.44 0.80
C LYS A 23 1.94 8.92 0.79
N GLY A 24 1.84 8.29 -0.39
CA GLY A 24 1.79 6.83 -0.51
C GLY A 24 3.00 6.14 0.12
N ARG A 25 4.22 6.63 -0.18
CA ARG A 25 5.45 6.10 0.42
C ARG A 25 5.49 6.26 1.94
N ALA A 26 5.03 7.39 2.47
CA ALA A 26 4.95 7.60 3.92
C ALA A 26 3.99 6.60 4.58
N GLY A 27 2.83 6.35 3.97
CA GLY A 27 1.88 5.33 4.43
C GLY A 27 2.47 3.93 4.42
N GLU A 28 3.10 3.52 3.32
CA GLU A 28 3.73 2.20 3.21
C GLU A 28 4.86 2.00 4.22
N ASN A 29 5.67 3.04 4.47
CA ASN A 29 6.72 2.98 5.48
C ASN A 29 6.11 2.78 6.88
N ALA A 30 5.05 3.52 7.22
CA ALA A 30 4.39 3.37 8.52
C ALA A 30 3.79 1.97 8.71
N ALA A 31 3.14 1.43 7.67
CA ALA A 31 2.62 0.07 7.68
C ALA A 31 3.74 -0.99 7.81
N THR A 32 4.87 -0.78 7.12
CA THR A 32 6.05 -1.65 7.22
C THR A 32 6.60 -1.68 8.65
N GLU A 33 6.79 -0.51 9.26
CA GLU A 33 7.25 -0.38 10.64
C GLU A 33 6.29 -1.02 11.64
N PHE A 34 4.98 -0.91 11.40
CA PHE A 34 3.97 -1.59 12.20
C PHE A 34 4.17 -3.11 12.16
N TYR A 35 4.28 -3.71 10.97
CA TYR A 35 4.51 -5.16 10.85
C TYR A 35 5.81 -5.61 11.53
N LEU A 36 6.92 -4.89 11.31
CA LEU A 36 8.21 -5.19 11.92
C LEU A 36 8.13 -5.20 13.46
N ARG A 37 7.47 -4.19 14.04
CA ARG A 37 7.28 -4.09 15.51
C ARG A 37 6.39 -5.19 16.08
N ASN A 38 5.53 -5.79 15.26
CA ASN A 38 4.63 -6.88 15.63
C ASN A 38 5.19 -8.27 15.26
N GLY A 39 6.50 -8.39 15.06
CA GLY A 39 7.17 -9.68 14.87
C GLY A 39 7.08 -10.26 13.47
N TYR A 40 6.65 -9.47 12.48
CA TYR A 40 6.63 -9.91 11.08
C TYR A 40 7.94 -9.55 10.39
N GLU A 41 8.36 -10.41 9.48
CA GLU A 41 9.38 -10.13 8.47
C GLU A 41 8.73 -9.56 7.22
N ILE A 42 9.31 -8.51 6.63
CA ILE A 42 8.80 -7.92 5.39
C ILE A 42 9.39 -8.70 4.22
N VAL A 43 8.57 -9.50 3.56
CA VAL A 43 8.99 -10.36 2.45
C VAL A 43 9.03 -9.58 1.14
N ALA A 44 8.06 -8.69 0.92
CA ALA A 44 8.04 -7.81 -0.24
C ALA A 44 7.29 -6.51 0.04
N ARG A 45 7.66 -5.46 -0.70
CA ARG A 45 6.96 -4.18 -0.77
C ARG A 45 6.76 -3.78 -2.22
N ASN A 46 5.62 -3.18 -2.56
CA ASN A 46 5.27 -2.80 -3.93
C ASN A 46 5.49 -3.93 -4.93
N TRP A 47 5.11 -5.16 -4.55
CA TRP A 47 5.33 -6.33 -5.40
C TRP A 47 4.40 -6.25 -6.61
N ARG A 48 4.93 -6.35 -7.82
CA ARG A 48 4.19 -6.16 -9.07
C ARG A 48 4.19 -7.43 -9.91
N TRP A 49 3.03 -7.76 -10.47
CA TRP A 49 2.90 -8.82 -11.46
C TRP A 49 2.44 -8.25 -12.81
N GLY A 50 3.42 -7.82 -13.61
CA GLY A 50 3.19 -7.21 -14.92
C GLY A 50 2.15 -6.10 -14.88
N ARG A 51 1.19 -6.12 -15.81
CA ARG A 51 0.05 -5.17 -15.83
C ARG A 51 -1.15 -5.64 -15.01
N LYS A 52 -1.09 -6.83 -14.39
CA LYS A 52 -2.23 -7.41 -13.67
C LYS A 52 -2.47 -6.68 -12.35
N GLY A 53 -1.42 -6.25 -11.66
CA GLY A 53 -1.53 -5.42 -10.47
C GLY A 53 -0.32 -5.49 -9.55
N GLU A 54 -0.55 -5.01 -8.34
CA GLU A 54 0.45 -4.90 -7.29
C GLU A 54 -0.15 -5.30 -5.94
N ILE A 55 0.73 -5.71 -5.02
CA ILE A 55 0.48 -5.89 -3.60
C ILE A 55 1.40 -4.91 -2.86
N ASP A 56 0.84 -4.11 -1.96
CA ASP A 56 1.59 -3.04 -1.31
C ASP A 56 2.64 -3.61 -0.33
N ILE A 57 2.23 -4.54 0.54
CA ILE A 57 3.12 -5.21 1.49
C ILE A 57 2.76 -6.70 1.59
N ILE A 58 3.81 -7.53 1.61
CA ILE A 58 3.74 -8.96 1.95
C ILE A 58 4.62 -9.16 3.17
N ALA A 59 4.04 -9.63 4.27
CA ALA A 59 4.73 -9.81 5.53
C ALA A 59 4.52 -11.24 6.05
N TYR A 60 5.52 -11.82 6.71
CA TYR A 60 5.47 -13.19 7.21
C TYR A 60 5.79 -13.24 8.70
N ASN A 61 4.93 -13.88 9.49
CA ASN A 61 5.17 -14.16 10.89
C ASN A 61 5.55 -15.63 11.05
N LYS A 62 6.79 -15.88 11.47
CA LYS A 62 7.35 -17.21 11.68
C LYS A 62 6.75 -17.94 12.88
N GLU A 63 6.38 -17.20 13.92
CA GLU A 63 5.82 -17.78 15.15
C GLU A 63 4.41 -18.31 14.91
N THR A 64 3.59 -17.58 14.14
CA THR A 64 2.22 -17.99 13.81
C THR A 64 2.11 -18.80 12.53
N GLY A 65 3.13 -18.78 11.66
CA GLY A 65 3.06 -19.41 10.35
C GLY A 65 2.07 -18.70 9.41
N THR A 66 2.00 -17.37 9.47
CA THR A 66 1.02 -16.56 8.71
C THR A 66 1.72 -15.64 7.71
N ILE A 67 1.27 -15.64 6.46
CA ILE A 67 1.61 -14.62 5.45
C ILE A 67 0.48 -13.60 5.33
N ALA A 68 0.77 -12.37 5.75
CA ALA A 68 -0.13 -11.23 5.67
C ALA A 68 0.05 -10.49 4.34
N ILE A 69 -1.05 -10.31 3.62
CA ILE A 69 -1.16 -9.55 2.39
C ILE A 69 -1.85 -8.24 2.72
N CYS A 70 -1.11 -7.14 2.72
CA CYS A 70 -1.63 -5.85 3.18
C CYS A 70 -1.81 -4.87 2.03
N GLU A 71 -2.99 -4.27 1.98
CA GLU A 71 -3.26 -3.05 1.20
C GLU A 71 -3.10 -1.82 2.12
N VAL A 72 -2.38 -0.81 1.67
CA VAL A 72 -2.13 0.42 2.42
C VAL A 72 -2.96 1.57 1.86
N LYS A 73 -3.78 2.18 2.71
CA LYS A 73 -4.64 3.31 2.34
C LYS A 73 -4.18 4.57 3.05
N THR A 74 -3.53 5.45 2.29
CA THR A 74 -3.16 6.77 2.80
C THR A 74 -4.31 7.76 2.66
N ARG A 75 -4.58 8.53 3.72
CA ARG A 75 -5.62 9.57 3.81
C ARG A 75 -4.99 10.90 4.23
N GLY A 76 -5.56 12.01 3.76
CA GLY A 76 -5.18 13.35 4.21
C GLY A 76 -5.86 13.72 5.54
N PRO A 77 -5.58 14.93 6.08
CA PRO A 77 -6.21 15.41 7.29
C PRO A 77 -7.73 15.56 7.09
N GLN A 78 -8.52 15.21 8.10
CA GLN A 78 -9.98 15.27 8.09
C GLN A 78 -10.61 14.49 6.90
N PRO A 79 -10.49 13.15 6.87
CA PRO A 79 -11.14 12.37 5.83
C PRO A 79 -12.65 12.65 5.85
N LEU A 80 -13.17 13.22 4.77
CA LEU A 80 -14.61 13.53 4.59
C LEU A 80 -15.50 12.27 4.65
N VAL A 81 -14.90 11.09 4.59
CA VAL A 81 -15.56 9.78 4.66
C VAL A 81 -15.01 9.04 5.88
N ARG A 82 -15.92 8.51 6.70
CA ARG A 82 -15.60 7.63 7.85
C ARG A 82 -14.71 6.44 7.40
N PRO A 83 -13.94 5.81 8.32
CA PRO A 83 -13.01 4.70 8.04
C PRO A 83 -13.74 3.41 7.62
N CYS A 84 -14.39 3.43 6.46
CA CYS A 84 -15.23 2.34 5.99
C CYS A 84 -15.27 2.17 4.47
N GLU A 85 -14.35 2.77 3.71
CA GLU A 85 -14.11 2.26 2.36
C GLU A 85 -13.42 0.89 2.50
N SER A 86 -14.23 -0.13 2.77
CA SER A 86 -13.83 -1.53 2.69
C SER A 86 -13.21 -1.79 1.31
N VAL A 87 -12.23 -2.68 1.26
CA VAL A 87 -11.67 -3.16 0.00
C VAL A 87 -12.83 -3.78 -0.78
N ASN A 88 -13.22 -3.16 -1.91
CA ASN A 88 -14.37 -3.64 -2.66
C ASN A 88 -14.14 -5.05 -3.23
N ALA A 89 -15.20 -5.78 -3.56
CA ALA A 89 -15.12 -7.16 -4.03
C ALA A 89 -14.18 -7.35 -5.24
N ALA A 90 -14.11 -6.37 -6.15
CA ALA A 90 -13.22 -6.41 -7.30
C ALA A 90 -11.74 -6.35 -6.88
N LYS A 91 -11.39 -5.49 -5.91
CA LYS A 91 -10.05 -5.37 -5.37
C LYS A 91 -9.69 -6.58 -4.50
N GLN A 92 -10.62 -7.12 -3.73
CA GLN A 92 -10.42 -8.38 -2.98
C GLN A 92 -10.08 -9.54 -3.91
N LYS A 93 -10.90 -9.75 -4.95
CA LYS A 93 -10.65 -10.79 -5.96
C LYS A 93 -9.28 -10.61 -6.62
N LYS A 94 -8.92 -9.38 -6.96
CA LYS A 94 -7.61 -9.07 -7.53
C LYS A 94 -6.46 -9.41 -6.58
N LEU A 95 -6.55 -9.04 -5.31
CA LEU A 95 -5.52 -9.35 -4.31
C LEU A 95 -5.38 -10.86 -4.08
N ARG A 96 -6.49 -11.61 -4.05
CA ARG A 96 -6.44 -13.09 -3.98
C ARG A 96 -5.69 -13.68 -5.18
N THR A 97 -6.03 -13.27 -6.40
CA THR A 97 -5.32 -13.74 -7.61
C THR A 97 -3.84 -13.37 -7.61
N LEU A 98 -3.48 -12.16 -7.17
CA LEU A 98 -2.06 -11.76 -7.07
C LEU A 98 -1.32 -12.57 -6.01
N THR A 99 -2.00 -12.89 -4.91
CA THR A 99 -1.46 -13.72 -3.83
C THR A 99 -1.20 -15.15 -4.32
N GLU A 100 -2.15 -15.77 -5.02
CA GLU A 100 -1.95 -17.09 -5.65
C GLU A 100 -0.70 -17.11 -6.54
N VAL A 101 -0.52 -16.09 -7.39
CA VAL A 101 0.67 -15.97 -8.23
C VAL A 101 1.94 -15.84 -7.39
N TYR A 102 1.91 -15.03 -6.34
CA TYR A 102 3.04 -14.84 -5.45
C TYR A 102 3.44 -16.15 -4.77
N LEU A 103 2.48 -16.91 -4.24
CA LEU A 103 2.73 -18.18 -3.55
C LEU A 103 3.30 -19.25 -4.50
N LEU A 104 2.79 -19.32 -5.74
CA LEU A 104 3.33 -20.23 -6.76
C LEU A 104 4.79 -19.91 -7.12
N GLN A 105 5.21 -18.65 -7.01
CA GLN A 105 6.61 -18.23 -7.23
C GLN A 105 7.49 -18.44 -6.00
N ASN A 106 6.90 -18.64 -4.82
CA ASN A 106 7.61 -18.76 -3.55
C ASN A 106 7.12 -20.00 -2.77
N PRO A 107 7.57 -21.21 -3.17
CA PRO A 107 7.07 -22.47 -2.61
C PRO A 107 7.22 -22.63 -1.09
N SER A 108 8.14 -21.87 -0.47
CA SER A 108 8.32 -21.83 0.99
C SER A 108 7.07 -21.35 1.76
N TYR A 109 6.11 -20.74 1.07
CA TYR A 109 4.87 -20.21 1.64
C TYR A 109 3.62 -20.95 1.13
N LEU A 110 3.75 -22.17 0.56
CA LEU A 110 2.56 -22.89 0.08
C LEU A 110 1.67 -23.43 1.20
N ASP A 111 2.25 -23.77 2.35
CA ASP A 111 1.55 -24.40 3.48
C ASP A 111 1.30 -23.45 4.66
N VAL A 112 1.44 -22.13 4.45
CA VAL A 112 1.21 -21.12 5.50
C VAL A 112 -0.21 -20.56 5.44
N GLU A 113 -0.71 -20.04 6.57
CA GLU A 113 -1.99 -19.35 6.61
C GLU A 113 -1.88 -18.01 5.87
N VAL A 114 -2.78 -17.75 4.92
CA VAL A 114 -2.85 -16.48 4.20
C VAL A 114 -3.90 -15.59 4.83
N ARG A 115 -3.52 -14.36 5.17
CA ARG A 115 -4.42 -13.36 5.75
C ARG A 115 -4.38 -12.08 4.93
N PHE A 116 -5.53 -11.43 4.74
CA PHE A 116 -5.62 -10.15 4.03
C PHE A 116 -5.88 -9.04 5.03
N ASP A 117 -4.96 -8.09 5.10
CA ASP A 117 -5.02 -6.99 6.05
C ASP A 117 -5.20 -5.65 5.31
N VAL A 118 -5.69 -4.64 6.04
CA VAL A 118 -5.71 -3.26 5.57
C VAL A 118 -5.07 -2.37 6.62
N VAL A 119 -4.11 -1.55 6.20
CA VAL A 119 -3.56 -0.47 7.04
C VAL A 119 -4.01 0.86 6.47
N GLU A 120 -4.79 1.60 7.25
CA GLU A 120 -5.12 2.99 6.94
C GLU A 120 -4.16 3.93 7.67
N VAL A 121 -3.57 4.86 6.93
CA VAL A 121 -2.63 5.85 7.47
C VAL A 121 -3.19 7.25 7.24
N ILE A 122 -3.46 7.97 8.32
CA ILE A 122 -3.86 9.37 8.28
C ILE A 122 -2.59 10.22 8.36
N LEU A 123 -2.39 11.05 7.34
CA LEU A 123 -1.30 12.00 7.27
C LEU A 123 -1.79 13.41 7.58
N GLU A 124 -1.09 14.07 8.49
CA GLU A 124 -1.20 15.50 8.76
C GLU A 124 -0.01 16.25 8.16
N TYR A 125 0.08 17.56 8.42
CA TYR A 125 1.13 18.42 7.84
C TYR A 125 2.55 18.02 8.27
N ASP A 126 2.68 17.43 9.46
CA ASP A 126 3.95 17.06 10.10
C ASP A 126 4.30 15.56 9.99
N GLY A 127 3.40 14.74 9.44
CA GLY A 127 3.68 13.32 9.19
C GLY A 127 2.47 12.41 9.41
N VAL A 128 2.74 11.19 9.86
CA VAL A 128 1.70 10.21 10.20
C VAL A 128 1.11 10.58 11.55
N SER A 129 -0.18 10.92 11.59
CA SER A 129 -0.88 11.22 12.83
C SER A 129 -1.60 10.00 13.40
N GLN A 130 -2.09 9.10 12.54
CA GLN A 130 -2.79 7.89 12.96
C GLN A 130 -2.53 6.72 12.01
N LEU A 131 -2.44 5.53 12.59
CA LEU A 131 -2.44 4.25 11.89
C LEU A 131 -3.58 3.39 12.42
N ASN A 132 -4.47 2.95 11.54
CA ASN A 132 -5.55 2.02 11.85
C ASN A 132 -5.24 0.69 11.16
N PHE A 133 -5.12 -0.39 11.93
CA PHE A 133 -4.86 -1.73 11.43
C PHE A 133 -6.13 -2.56 11.47
N ILE A 134 -6.54 -3.07 10.33
CA ILE A 134 -7.68 -3.97 10.17
C ILE A 134 -7.12 -5.32 9.77
N GLU A 135 -6.97 -6.17 10.78
CA GLU A 135 -6.55 -7.56 10.61
C GLU A 135 -7.66 -8.37 9.96
N ASN A 136 -7.29 -9.28 9.04
CA ASN A 136 -8.24 -10.18 8.37
C ASN A 136 -9.46 -9.44 7.79
N ALA A 137 -9.17 -8.37 7.05
CA ALA A 137 -10.16 -7.46 6.50
C ALA A 137 -11.12 -8.13 5.50
N PHE A 138 -10.74 -9.24 4.84
CA PHE A 138 -11.60 -10.00 3.92
C PHE A 138 -11.09 -11.40 3.57
#